data_AF-A0A4Z2BMU6-F1
#
_entry.id   AF-A0A4Z2BMU6-F1
#
_cell.length_a   1.000
_cell.length_b   1.000
_cell.length_c   1.000
_cell.angle_alpha   90.00
_cell.angle_beta   90.00
_cell.angle_gamma   90.00
#
_symmetry.space_group_name_H-M   'P 1'
#
loop_
_entity.id
_entity.type
_entity.pdbx_description
1 polymer ?
#
loop_
_entity_poly.entity_id
_entity_poly.type
_entity_poly.pdbx_seq_one_letter_code
_entity_poly.pdbx_strand_id
1 'polypeptide(L)'
;MESGVTSPSDLAWWEYENGERRMSGLIVGSEVGPVKIMPVSLPGVKGYFTLRHPIILWKECDEIAVGNLKCISMVHPIQKTSCSLIVASRGCYVFWCLLMISPAGLNVHNSHVAGLHSLPVLSLAVSRHGIAVYTCSIDGWIKKLTPTFTENSLIFKQEDIMRPESITARRIHSIAVSYNGAYVALVSTQGMVCGYHPINRTYQVHFMTLKTPEMASVLLLESPIQNLYRMTDLLDLVRWQILKDKCIPASLMDELEQKIRETDSTYLWRFKLFLVRILCQSLQSPLTEHRWKPSQEGSQAVDSQDQEDTQDMEGSSYEEERSEVKQEATYEEKLAQTQALIGSIEKHLMRENMKKVLGAVYLNTCITQNTSIPTCGLMEYLSGDANDRDLEVLIGHIKKKMAKQTFSEHCSLCREVLPFSDHKQTVCENGHLWLRCVLSHQACQSLTFRRCLLQGFHRQTARA
;
A
#
# COMPACT_ATOMS: atom_id res chain seq x y z
N MET A 1 30.98 3.87 20.73
CA MET A 1 30.59 5.29 20.82
C MET A 1 29.68 5.42 22.02
N GLU A 2 30.08 6.18 23.03
CA GLU A 2 29.17 6.57 24.11
C GLU A 2 28.27 7.69 23.58
N SER A 3 26.97 7.61 23.84
CA SER A 3 25.97 8.54 23.28
C SER A 3 26.03 9.95 23.85
N GLY A 4 26.82 10.20 24.92
CA GLY A 4 26.84 11.49 25.63
C GLY A 4 25.48 11.90 26.23
N VAL A 5 24.52 10.97 26.26
CA VAL A 5 23.19 11.11 26.86
C VAL A 5 23.13 10.15 28.04
N THR A 6 22.93 10.69 29.23
CA THR A 6 22.69 9.90 30.44
C THR A 6 21.32 9.22 30.33
N SER A 7 21.28 7.89 30.47
CA SER A 7 20.06 7.08 30.41
C SER A 7 19.20 7.32 29.15
N PRO A 8 19.60 6.79 27.97
CA PRO A 8 18.79 6.90 26.76
C PRO A 8 17.48 6.11 26.90
N SER A 9 16.35 6.73 26.57
CA SER A 9 15.01 6.12 26.71
C SER A 9 14.42 5.66 25.37
N ASP A 10 14.65 6.42 24.30
CA ASP A 10 14.13 6.10 22.97
C ASP A 10 15.03 6.67 21.85
N LEU A 11 14.91 6.11 20.65
CA LEU A 11 15.79 6.38 19.51
C LEU A 11 15.00 6.52 18.21
N ALA A 12 15.42 7.45 17.36
CA ALA A 12 14.90 7.57 16.00
C ALA A 12 16.02 7.96 15.03
N TRP A 13 15.97 7.41 13.81
CA TRP A 13 16.88 7.79 12.75
C TRP A 13 16.38 9.04 12.04
N TRP A 14 17.25 10.04 11.89
CA TRP A 14 17.01 11.20 11.05
C TRP A 14 17.84 11.08 9.77
N GLU A 15 17.16 11.24 8.64
CA GLU A 15 17.79 11.34 7.33
C GLU A 15 17.16 12.51 6.58
N TYR A 16 18.02 13.37 6.06
CA TYR A 16 17.66 14.49 5.21
C TYR A 16 18.29 14.30 3.85
N GLU A 17 17.47 14.44 2.81
CA GLU A 17 17.91 14.40 1.42
C GLU A 17 17.34 15.61 0.67
N ASN A 18 18.23 16.42 0.10
CA ASN A 18 17.86 17.50 -0.80
C ASN A 18 18.93 17.67 -1.88
N GLY A 19 18.61 17.25 -3.11
CA GLY A 19 19.56 17.17 -4.20
C GLY A 19 20.74 16.24 -3.85
N GLU A 20 21.97 16.75 -3.97
CA GLU A 20 23.19 16.00 -3.65
C GLU A 20 23.55 16.01 -2.15
N ARG A 21 22.86 16.81 -1.33
CA ARG A 21 23.14 16.90 0.11
C ARG A 21 22.34 15.86 0.87
N ARG A 22 23.04 14.86 1.40
CA ARG A 22 22.49 13.90 2.36
C ARG A 22 23.08 14.12 3.74
N MET A 23 22.22 14.29 4.73
CA MET A 23 22.62 14.39 6.13
C MET A 23 21.90 13.33 6.94
N SER A 24 22.57 12.82 7.95
CA SER A 24 21.98 11.84 8.84
C SER A 24 22.47 12.00 10.26
N GLY A 25 21.65 11.54 11.20
CA GLY A 25 21.99 11.52 12.61
C GLY A 25 21.04 10.62 13.39
N LEU A 26 21.49 10.20 14.57
CA LEU A 26 20.67 9.42 15.48
C LEU A 26 20.04 10.37 16.50
N ILE A 27 18.72 10.50 16.49
CA ILE A 27 18.00 11.26 17.52
C ILE A 27 17.89 10.35 18.75
N VAL A 28 18.30 10.89 19.90
CA VAL A 28 18.29 10.20 21.19
C VAL A 28 17.44 11.00 22.16
N GLY A 29 16.40 10.37 22.70
CA GLY A 29 15.66 10.83 23.86
C GLY A 29 16.25 10.29 25.16
N SER A 30 16.14 11.04 26.24
CA SER A 30 16.64 10.67 27.56
C SER A 30 15.51 10.43 28.56
N GLU A 31 15.73 9.53 29.52
CA GLU A 31 14.87 9.36 30.68
C GLU A 31 14.80 10.62 31.56
N VAL A 32 15.84 11.45 31.56
CA VAL A 32 15.89 12.68 32.37
C VAL A 32 15.37 13.92 31.65
N GLY A 33 14.97 13.81 30.37
CA GLY A 33 14.31 14.89 29.65
C GLY A 33 14.91 15.33 28.30
N PRO A 34 16.23 15.53 28.17
CA PRO A 34 16.82 16.10 26.96
C PRO A 34 16.62 15.26 25.70
N VAL A 35 16.57 15.93 24.55
CA VAL A 35 16.53 15.31 23.22
C VAL A 35 17.66 15.89 22.37
N LYS A 36 18.47 15.03 21.76
CA LYS A 36 19.64 15.45 20.95
C LYS A 36 19.76 14.62 19.68
N ILE A 37 20.31 15.23 18.61
CA ILE A 37 20.78 14.50 17.43
C ILE A 37 22.26 14.25 17.58
N MET A 38 22.63 12.98 17.61
CA MET A 38 24.00 12.53 17.67
C MET A 38 24.58 12.32 16.26
N PRO A 39 25.81 12.80 16.00
CA PRO A 39 26.49 12.56 14.75
C PRO A 39 26.83 11.07 14.61
N VAL A 40 26.50 10.49 13.46
CA VAL A 40 26.86 9.10 13.12
C VAL A 40 27.72 9.12 11.86
N SER A 41 28.98 8.71 12.00
CA SER A 41 29.89 8.58 10.87
C SER A 41 29.64 7.25 10.15
N LEU A 42 29.37 7.31 8.85
CA LEU A 42 29.17 6.15 7.98
C LEU A 42 30.36 6.02 7.02
N PRO A 43 31.49 5.41 7.45
CA PRO A 43 32.77 5.47 6.72
C PRO A 43 32.77 4.81 5.33
N GLY A 44 31.70 4.09 4.96
CA GLY A 44 31.56 3.42 3.66
C GLY A 44 30.62 4.11 2.66
N VAL A 45 29.94 5.19 3.04
CA VAL A 45 28.89 5.79 2.21
C VAL A 45 29.33 7.17 1.69
N LYS A 46 29.68 7.23 0.40
CA LYS A 46 30.07 8.49 -0.26
C LYS A 46 28.86 9.43 -0.37
N GLY A 47 29.08 10.73 -0.18
CA GLY A 47 28.06 11.78 -0.33
C GLY A 47 27.24 12.09 0.93
N TYR A 48 27.49 11.42 2.06
CA TYR A 48 26.84 11.75 3.33
C TYR A 48 27.66 12.77 4.12
N PHE A 49 27.01 13.86 4.50
CA PHE A 49 27.55 14.84 5.44
C PHE A 49 27.25 14.38 6.87
N THR A 50 28.30 14.10 7.62
CA THR A 50 28.19 13.83 9.06
C THR A 50 28.18 15.15 9.83
N LEU A 51 27.25 15.28 10.78
CA LEU A 51 27.24 16.37 11.73
C LEU A 51 28.56 16.40 12.52
N ARG A 52 29.11 17.60 12.79
CA ARG A 52 30.36 17.71 13.56
C ARG A 52 30.14 17.65 15.08
N HIS A 53 29.03 18.21 15.53
CA HIS A 53 28.67 18.28 16.95
C HIS A 53 27.23 17.79 17.14
N PRO A 54 26.90 17.24 18.32
CA PRO A 54 25.52 16.95 18.67
C PRO A 54 24.64 18.20 18.60
N ILE A 55 23.45 18.07 18.04
CA ILE A 55 22.47 19.16 17.99
C ILE A 55 21.49 18.96 19.13
N ILE A 56 21.33 19.97 19.98
CA ILE A 56 20.39 19.93 21.09
C ILE A 56 19.02 20.34 20.57
N LEU A 57 18.04 19.42 20.62
CA LEU A 57 16.65 19.69 20.24
C LEU A 57 15.81 20.12 21.44
N TRP A 58 16.12 19.57 22.62
CA TRP A 58 15.51 19.95 23.89
C TRP A 58 16.56 19.85 24.99
N LYS A 59 16.74 20.92 25.75
CA LYS A 59 17.83 21.03 26.74
C LYS A 59 17.42 20.76 28.18
N GLU A 60 16.12 20.81 28.47
CA GLU A 60 15.62 20.76 29.85
C GLU A 60 15.73 19.34 30.41
N CYS A 61 16.19 19.26 31.65
CA CYS A 61 16.28 18.04 32.45
C CYS A 61 15.21 18.10 33.54
N ASP A 62 13.95 17.86 33.17
CA ASP A 62 12.77 17.94 34.04
C ASP A 62 12.38 16.58 34.64
N GLU A 63 13.23 15.55 34.48
CA GLU A 63 12.96 14.16 34.91
C GLU A 63 11.73 13.53 34.22
N ILE A 64 11.26 14.12 33.12
CA ILE A 64 10.20 13.55 32.30
C ILE A 64 10.82 12.77 31.15
N ALA A 65 10.72 11.45 31.21
CA ALA A 65 11.24 10.56 30.20
C ALA A 65 10.65 10.85 28.81
N VAL A 66 11.54 10.87 27.81
CA VAL A 66 11.16 10.99 26.39
C VAL A 66 10.73 9.61 25.90
N GLY A 67 9.53 9.50 25.36
CA GLY A 67 9.01 8.27 24.78
C GLY A 67 8.55 8.45 23.33
N ASN A 68 8.29 7.31 22.68
CA ASN A 68 7.66 7.18 21.37
C ASN A 68 8.19 8.17 20.31
N LEU A 69 9.50 8.33 20.26
CA LEU A 69 10.19 9.26 19.37
C LEU A 69 9.99 8.84 17.91
N LYS A 70 9.55 9.77 17.06
CA LYS A 70 9.37 9.57 15.62
C LYS A 70 9.97 10.74 14.84
N CYS A 71 10.63 10.42 13.74
CA CYS A 71 11.15 11.39 12.77
C CYS A 71 10.44 11.19 11.43
N ILE A 72 9.92 12.28 10.87
CA ILE A 72 9.08 12.29 9.68
C ILE A 72 9.73 13.25 8.68
N SER A 73 10.11 12.74 7.51
CA SER A 73 10.58 13.56 6.39
C SER A 73 9.39 14.08 5.59
N MET A 74 9.39 15.36 5.24
CA MET A 74 8.30 16.03 4.52
C MET A 74 8.78 17.25 3.75
N VAL A 75 7.88 17.81 2.94
CA VAL A 75 8.10 19.09 2.25
C VAL A 75 7.22 20.13 2.91
N HIS A 76 7.82 21.25 3.31
CA HIS A 76 7.11 22.37 3.92
C HIS A 76 6.05 22.89 2.93
N PRO A 77 4.76 22.94 3.29
CA PRO A 77 3.70 23.24 2.33
C PRO A 77 3.76 24.69 1.81
N ILE A 78 4.20 25.63 2.65
CA ILE A 78 4.36 27.05 2.29
C ILE A 78 5.71 27.29 1.58
N GLN A 79 6.83 27.03 2.25
CA GLN A 79 8.18 27.30 1.72
C GLN A 79 8.64 26.35 0.59
N LYS A 80 7.95 25.22 0.37
CA LYS A 80 8.30 24.17 -0.61
C LYS A 80 9.71 23.57 -0.44
N THR A 81 10.28 23.66 0.76
CA THR A 81 11.59 23.10 1.13
C THR A 81 11.45 21.76 1.83
N SER A 82 12.42 20.85 1.65
CA SER A 82 12.50 19.63 2.46
C SER A 82 12.75 20.00 3.93
N CYS A 83 11.98 19.40 4.83
CA CYS A 83 12.12 19.55 6.27
C CYS A 83 11.85 18.23 6.99
N SER A 84 12.22 18.16 8.27
CA SER A 84 11.98 16.97 9.10
C SER A 84 11.24 17.36 10.37
N LEU A 85 10.12 16.70 10.62
CA LEU A 85 9.35 16.86 11.85
C LEU A 85 9.68 15.72 12.81
N ILE A 86 10.19 16.07 13.98
CA ILE A 86 10.45 15.16 15.08
C ILE A 86 9.33 15.34 16.10
N VAL A 87 8.76 14.25 16.57
CA VAL A 87 7.74 14.25 17.63
C VAL A 87 8.07 13.20 18.67
N ALA A 88 7.77 13.49 19.93
CA ALA A 88 7.97 12.57 21.05
C ALA A 88 6.92 12.81 22.12
N SER A 89 6.56 11.77 22.86
CA SER A 89 5.77 11.86 24.07
C SER A 89 6.66 12.21 25.26
N ARG A 90 6.16 13.05 26.17
CA ARG A 90 6.81 13.44 27.42
C ARG A 90 5.74 13.59 28.48
N GLY A 91 5.49 12.55 29.28
CA GLY A 91 4.37 12.55 30.22
C GLY A 91 3.05 12.79 29.49
N CYS A 92 2.28 13.82 29.87
CA CYS A 92 1.02 14.21 29.21
C CYS A 92 1.22 15.16 28.00
N TYR A 93 2.46 15.52 27.68
CA TYR A 93 2.81 16.45 26.60
C TYR A 93 3.30 15.72 25.35
N VAL A 94 3.17 16.38 24.21
CA VAL A 94 3.85 15.99 22.97
C VAL A 94 4.86 17.06 22.61
N PHE A 95 6.13 16.71 22.68
CA PHE A 95 7.22 17.53 22.15
C PHE A 95 7.24 17.44 20.63
N TRP A 96 7.50 18.56 19.96
CA TRP A 96 7.76 18.59 18.54
C TRP A 96 8.95 19.48 18.21
N CYS A 97 9.66 19.10 17.15
CA CYS A 97 10.74 19.89 16.59
C CYS A 97 10.73 19.83 15.06
N LEU A 98 10.72 20.99 14.43
CA LEU A 98 10.84 21.16 12.99
C LEU A 98 12.29 21.53 12.64
N LEU A 99 12.94 20.65 11.89
CA LEU A 99 14.26 20.85 11.33
C LEU A 99 14.14 21.40 9.92
N MET A 100 14.69 22.59 9.69
CA MET A 100 14.75 23.21 8.37
C MET A 100 16.19 23.47 7.99
N ILE A 101 16.57 23.06 6.78
CA ILE A 101 17.93 23.27 6.27
C ILE A 101 17.88 24.35 5.21
N SER A 102 18.55 25.46 5.51
CA SER A 102 18.68 26.62 4.63
C SER A 102 20.13 26.77 4.17
N PRO A 103 20.43 27.65 3.19
CA PRO A 103 21.80 27.98 2.82
C PRO A 103 22.65 28.49 3.99
N ALA A 104 22.03 29.12 4.99
CA ALA A 104 22.67 29.63 6.20
C ALA A 104 22.98 28.55 7.25
N GLY A 105 22.45 27.34 7.10
CA GLY A 105 22.65 26.23 8.02
C GLY A 105 21.36 25.53 8.44
N LEU A 106 21.46 24.69 9.48
CA LEU A 106 20.35 23.96 10.08
C LEU A 106 19.65 24.85 11.12
N ASN A 107 18.38 25.14 10.89
CA ASN A 107 17.49 25.82 11.81
C ASN A 107 16.64 24.79 12.56
N VAL A 108 16.55 24.97 13.88
CA VAL A 108 15.82 24.08 14.79
C VAL A 108 14.72 24.91 15.45
N HIS A 109 13.47 24.63 15.09
CA HIS A 109 12.30 25.18 15.78
C HIS A 109 11.70 24.09 16.63
N ASN A 110 11.38 24.37 17.88
CA ASN A 110 10.81 23.38 18.79
C ASN A 110 9.74 24.03 19.67
N SER A 111 8.82 23.19 20.13
CA SER A 111 7.85 23.55 21.17
C SER A 111 7.20 22.27 21.68
N HIS A 112 6.12 22.40 22.46
CA HIS A 112 5.33 21.28 22.94
C HIS A 112 3.84 21.58 22.81
N VAL A 113 3.04 20.53 22.72
CA VAL A 113 1.59 20.58 22.81
C VAL A 113 1.19 20.21 24.23
N ALA A 114 0.61 21.19 24.95
CA ALA A 114 0.06 21.01 26.29
C ALA A 114 -1.45 20.78 26.25
N GLY A 115 -1.98 20.21 27.35
CA GLY A 115 -3.41 19.95 27.51
C GLY A 115 -3.97 18.89 26.55
N LEU A 116 -3.11 18.05 25.97
CA LEU A 116 -3.56 17.03 25.03
C LEU A 116 -4.34 15.92 25.76
N HIS A 117 -3.74 15.34 26.79
CA HIS A 117 -4.37 14.34 27.64
C HIS A 117 -4.26 14.76 29.09
N SER A 118 -5.22 14.34 29.92
CA SER A 118 -5.17 14.52 31.38
C SER A 118 -4.18 13.54 32.03
N LEU A 119 -3.89 12.43 31.37
CA LEU A 119 -2.98 11.38 31.81
C LEU A 119 -1.81 11.21 30.82
N PRO A 120 -0.71 10.54 31.22
CA PRO A 120 0.45 10.37 30.36
C PRO A 120 0.14 9.67 29.02
N VAL A 121 0.78 10.15 27.98
CA VAL A 121 0.78 9.54 26.64
C VAL A 121 1.59 8.26 26.71
N LEU A 122 0.91 7.16 26.41
CA LEU A 122 1.48 5.82 26.44
C LEU A 122 2.12 5.44 25.09
N SER A 123 1.51 5.90 23.99
CA SER A 123 1.95 5.55 22.65
C SER A 123 1.69 6.68 21.66
N LEU A 124 2.62 6.84 20.72
CA LEU A 124 2.54 7.79 19.61
C LEU A 124 2.82 7.06 18.29
N ALA A 125 1.93 7.24 17.32
CA ALA A 125 2.03 6.69 15.98
C ALA A 125 1.83 7.79 14.93
N VAL A 126 2.36 7.61 13.72
CA VAL A 126 2.30 8.65 12.68
C VAL A 126 1.89 8.03 11.35
N SER A 127 0.94 8.66 10.65
CA SER A 127 0.63 8.33 9.26
C SER A 127 1.59 9.06 8.31
N ARG A 128 2.20 8.34 7.37
CA ARG A 128 3.19 8.93 6.44
C ARG A 128 2.53 9.75 5.33
N HIS A 129 1.31 9.40 4.94
CA HIS A 129 0.52 10.15 3.98
C HIS A 129 -0.42 11.12 4.71
N GLY A 130 -0.37 12.42 4.35
CA GLY A 130 -1.14 13.48 5.00
C GLY A 130 -0.68 13.90 6.41
N ILE A 131 0.48 13.38 6.86
CA ILE A 131 1.17 13.68 8.14
C ILE A 131 0.19 13.94 9.28
N ALA A 132 -0.30 12.87 9.93
CA ALA A 132 -1.08 12.99 11.16
C ALA A 132 -0.39 12.21 12.27
N VAL A 133 -0.35 12.80 13.46
CA VAL A 133 0.23 12.19 14.66
C VAL A 133 -0.92 11.72 15.55
N TYR A 134 -0.91 10.44 15.88
CA TYR A 134 -1.91 9.80 16.72
C TYR A 134 -1.28 9.54 18.07
N THR A 135 -1.97 9.92 19.13
CA THR A 135 -1.52 9.73 20.51
C THR A 135 -2.56 8.94 21.27
N CYS A 136 -2.11 8.05 22.14
CA CYS A 136 -2.98 7.29 23.02
C CYS A 136 -2.54 7.49 24.47
N SER A 137 -3.50 7.82 25.32
CA SER A 137 -3.32 7.95 26.76
C SER A 137 -3.64 6.63 27.49
N ILE A 138 -3.22 6.53 28.75
CA ILE A 138 -3.41 5.34 29.60
C ILE A 138 -4.90 4.99 29.84
N ASP A 139 -5.79 5.98 29.80
CA ASP A 139 -7.26 5.82 29.86
C ASP A 139 -7.89 5.40 28.53
N GLY A 140 -7.05 5.22 27.50
CA GLY A 140 -7.43 4.74 26.18
C GLY A 140 -8.05 5.79 25.27
N TRP A 141 -8.01 7.08 25.64
CA TRP A 141 -8.36 8.14 24.69
C TRP A 141 -7.30 8.24 23.60
N ILE A 142 -7.77 8.32 22.35
CA ILE A 142 -6.92 8.50 21.18
C ILE A 142 -7.21 9.87 20.60
N LYS A 143 -6.15 10.68 20.44
CA LYS A 143 -6.23 12.00 19.82
C LYS A 143 -5.39 12.05 18.57
N LYS A 144 -5.95 12.66 17.53
CA LYS A 144 -5.28 12.97 16.27
C LYS A 144 -4.82 14.41 16.28
N LEU A 145 -3.54 14.60 15.97
CA LEU A 145 -2.88 15.88 15.81
C LEU A 145 -2.54 16.06 14.34
N THR A 146 -3.14 17.06 13.71
CA THR A 146 -2.85 17.42 12.33
C THR A 146 -2.00 18.70 12.33
N PRO A 147 -0.76 18.66 11.81
CA PRO A 147 0.11 19.81 11.74
C PRO A 147 -0.41 20.83 10.72
N THR A 148 -0.59 22.06 11.15
CA THR A 148 -0.84 23.24 10.33
C THR A 148 0.42 24.11 10.35
N PHE A 149 1.03 24.27 9.18
CA PHE A 149 2.28 25.01 9.03
C PHE A 149 1.97 26.50 8.90
N THR A 150 2.70 27.31 9.65
CA THR A 150 2.83 28.75 9.39
C THR A 150 4.16 29.00 8.67
N GLU A 151 4.54 30.26 8.43
CA GLU A 151 5.82 30.56 7.77
C GLU A 151 7.03 29.99 8.51
N ASN A 152 7.06 30.08 9.85
CA ASN A 152 8.21 29.71 10.68
C ASN A 152 7.85 28.81 11.89
N SER A 153 6.59 28.40 12.04
CA SER A 153 6.14 27.58 13.18
C SER A 153 5.14 26.51 12.77
N LEU A 154 4.84 25.64 13.73
CA LEU A 154 3.90 24.55 13.58
C LEU A 154 2.83 24.65 14.66
N ILE A 155 1.57 24.57 14.25
CA ILE A 155 0.44 24.45 15.16
C ILE A 155 -0.18 23.08 14.92
N PHE A 156 -0.77 22.47 15.96
CA PHE A 156 -1.47 21.21 15.80
C PHE A 156 -2.97 21.40 16.03
N LYS A 157 -3.77 21.07 15.01
CA LYS A 157 -5.20 20.88 15.18
C LYS A 157 -5.44 19.57 15.89
N GLN A 158 -6.18 19.61 16.99
CA GLN A 158 -6.49 18.44 17.81
C GLN A 158 -7.90 17.93 17.49
N GLU A 159 -8.02 16.63 17.24
CA GLU A 159 -9.29 15.95 16.96
C GLU A 159 -9.39 14.70 17.83
N ASP A 160 -10.50 14.51 18.51
CA ASP A 160 -10.77 13.29 19.28
C ASP A 160 -11.24 12.17 18.35
N ILE A 161 -10.63 11.00 18.47
CA ILE A 161 -11.07 9.81 17.73
C ILE A 161 -12.07 9.07 18.59
N MET A 162 -13.23 8.74 18.00
CA MET A 162 -14.27 8.00 18.71
C MET A 162 -13.72 6.69 19.25
N ARG A 163 -13.88 6.50 20.57
CA ARG A 163 -13.50 5.28 21.28
C ARG A 163 -14.67 4.29 21.26
N PRO A 164 -14.49 3.07 20.73
CA PRO A 164 -15.49 2.02 20.87
C PRO A 164 -15.78 1.71 22.33
N GLU A 165 -17.04 1.48 22.67
CA GLU A 165 -17.47 1.15 24.04
C GLU A 165 -16.81 -0.14 24.56
N SER A 166 -16.48 -1.08 23.67
CA SER A 166 -15.80 -2.33 24.00
C SER A 166 -14.41 -2.18 24.61
N ILE A 167 -13.82 -0.99 24.50
CA ILE A 167 -12.49 -0.63 25.00
C ILE A 167 -12.56 0.06 26.36
N THR A 168 -13.77 0.43 26.82
CA THR A 168 -13.98 1.03 28.14
C THR A 168 -13.50 0.09 29.25
N ALA A 169 -12.89 0.66 30.30
CA ALA A 169 -12.33 -0.07 31.45
C ALA A 169 -11.23 -1.09 31.14
N ARG A 170 -10.68 -1.11 29.92
CA ARG A 170 -9.51 -1.93 29.56
C ARG A 170 -8.22 -1.17 29.72
N ARG A 171 -7.15 -1.90 30.02
CA ARG A 171 -5.81 -1.33 30.05
C ARG A 171 -5.24 -1.32 28.63
N ILE A 172 -4.87 -0.15 28.16
CA ILE A 172 -4.22 0.01 26.86
C ILE A 172 -2.71 -0.16 27.00
N HIS A 173 -2.07 -0.68 25.95
CA HIS A 173 -0.61 -0.84 25.86
C HIS A 173 0.00 0.02 24.75
N SER A 174 -0.57 0.00 23.55
CA SER A 174 0.00 0.75 22.42
C SER A 174 -0.96 0.92 21.26
N ILE A 175 -0.62 1.85 20.36
CA ILE A 175 -1.27 2.04 19.06
C ILE A 175 -0.27 1.92 17.91
N ALA A 176 -0.75 1.42 16.77
CA ALA A 176 -0.05 1.44 15.50
C ALA A 176 -1.00 1.88 14.39
N VAL A 177 -0.53 2.69 13.45
CA VAL A 177 -1.37 3.27 12.38
C VAL A 177 -0.90 2.74 11.04
N SER A 178 -1.85 2.44 10.14
CA SER A 178 -1.54 1.99 8.78
C SER A 178 -0.82 3.07 7.97
N TYR A 179 -0.17 2.69 6.87
CA TYR A 179 0.73 3.58 6.12
C TYR A 179 0.06 4.91 5.70
N ASN A 180 -1.18 4.86 5.20
CA ASN A 180 -1.96 6.04 4.81
C ASN A 180 -2.98 6.48 5.86
N GLY A 181 -2.92 5.91 7.08
CA GLY A 181 -3.84 6.23 8.16
C GLY A 181 -5.29 5.85 7.85
N ALA A 182 -5.50 4.73 7.15
CA ALA A 182 -6.82 4.14 6.93
C ALA A 182 -7.32 3.41 8.19
N TYR A 183 -6.41 2.75 8.91
CA TYR A 183 -6.70 1.97 10.11
C TYR A 183 -5.76 2.31 11.26
N VAL A 184 -6.23 2.09 12.48
CA VAL A 184 -5.41 2.04 13.70
C VAL A 184 -5.63 0.70 14.40
N ALA A 185 -4.52 0.06 14.78
CA ALA A 185 -4.49 -1.10 15.64
C ALA A 185 -4.19 -0.66 17.07
N LEU A 186 -4.99 -1.13 18.02
CA LEU A 186 -4.85 -0.84 19.44
C LEU A 186 -4.68 -2.16 20.21
N VAL A 187 -3.66 -2.25 21.05
CA VAL A 187 -3.44 -3.41 21.92
C VAL A 187 -4.01 -3.12 23.31
N SER A 188 -4.92 -3.99 23.78
CA SER A 188 -5.53 -3.88 25.11
C SER A 188 -5.43 -5.20 25.90
N THR A 189 -5.51 -5.09 27.22
CA THR A 189 -5.72 -6.22 28.14
C THR A 189 -6.89 -5.90 29.07
N GLN A 190 -7.40 -6.91 29.78
CA GLN A 190 -8.37 -6.68 30.84
C GLN A 190 -7.86 -5.64 31.85
N GLY A 191 -8.76 -4.76 32.27
CA GLY A 191 -8.52 -3.87 33.41
C GLY A 191 -8.57 -4.63 34.74
N MET A 192 -8.56 -3.88 35.84
CA MET A 192 -8.80 -4.47 37.16
C MET A 192 -10.27 -4.86 37.28
N VAL A 193 -10.52 -6.06 37.80
CA VAL A 193 -11.86 -6.56 38.11
C VAL A 193 -11.96 -6.64 39.63
N CYS A 194 -12.93 -5.93 40.22
CA CYS A 194 -13.12 -5.86 41.67
C CYS A 194 -11.85 -5.43 42.45
N GLY A 195 -11.02 -4.56 41.86
CA GLY A 195 -9.77 -4.08 42.47
C GLY A 195 -8.57 -5.02 42.36
N TYR A 196 -8.74 -6.20 41.76
CA TYR A 196 -7.66 -7.17 41.55
C TYR A 196 -7.18 -7.17 40.10
N HIS A 197 -5.88 -7.40 39.93
CA HIS A 197 -5.34 -7.73 38.62
C HIS A 197 -5.78 -9.14 38.21
N PRO A 198 -6.14 -9.35 36.94
CA PRO A 198 -6.50 -10.67 36.46
C PRO A 198 -5.29 -11.60 36.54
N ILE A 199 -5.53 -12.83 37.03
CA ILE A 199 -4.50 -13.89 37.16
C ILE A 199 -3.94 -14.25 35.78
N ASN A 200 -4.82 -14.29 34.76
CA ASN A 200 -4.45 -14.50 33.36
C ASN A 200 -4.69 -13.22 32.56
N ARG A 201 -3.68 -12.76 31.81
CA ARG A 201 -3.80 -11.60 30.90
C ARG A 201 -3.99 -12.08 29.48
N THR A 202 -5.12 -11.76 28.87
CA THR A 202 -5.30 -11.96 27.42
C THR A 202 -5.09 -10.63 26.71
N TYR A 203 -4.19 -10.63 25.74
CA TYR A 203 -3.96 -9.47 24.88
C TYR A 203 -4.92 -9.53 23.71
N GLN A 204 -5.65 -8.44 23.49
CA GLN A 204 -6.55 -8.28 22.35
C GLN A 204 -6.07 -7.14 21.46
N VAL A 205 -6.10 -7.36 20.16
CA VAL A 205 -5.78 -6.35 19.15
C VAL A 205 -7.09 -5.89 18.51
N HIS A 206 -7.40 -4.62 18.67
CA HIS A 206 -8.58 -3.99 18.09
C HIS A 206 -8.17 -3.23 16.84
N PHE A 207 -8.84 -3.48 15.71
CA PHE A 207 -8.69 -2.70 14.48
C PHE A 207 -9.84 -1.72 14.35
N MET A 208 -9.52 -0.44 14.17
CA MET A 208 -10.49 0.63 14.00
C MET A 208 -10.24 1.35 12.68
N THR A 209 -11.31 1.63 11.95
CA THR A 209 -11.30 2.43 10.71
C THR A 209 -11.18 3.91 11.04
N LEU A 210 -10.18 4.58 10.49
CA LEU A 210 -9.96 6.02 10.65
C LEU A 210 -10.51 6.85 9.48
N LYS A 211 -10.70 6.22 8.32
CA LYS A 211 -11.20 6.86 7.10
C LYS A 211 -12.41 6.11 6.58
N THR A 212 -13.33 6.86 5.98
CA THR A 212 -14.46 6.26 5.27
C THR A 212 -14.03 5.79 3.86
N PRO A 213 -14.76 4.85 3.24
CA PRO A 213 -14.50 4.43 1.87
C PRO A 213 -14.55 5.58 0.86
N GLU A 214 -15.38 6.59 1.08
CA GLU A 214 -15.49 7.78 0.21
C GLU A 214 -14.22 8.62 0.28
N MET A 215 -13.71 8.87 1.50
CA MET A 215 -12.42 9.57 1.68
C MET A 215 -11.25 8.77 1.07
N ALA A 216 -11.27 7.44 1.19
CA ALA A 216 -10.26 6.58 0.60
C ALA A 216 -10.28 6.66 -0.93
N SER A 217 -11.47 6.71 -1.54
CA SER A 217 -11.67 6.84 -2.97
C SER A 217 -11.07 8.13 -3.54
N VAL A 218 -11.35 9.27 -2.90
CA VAL A 218 -10.77 10.57 -3.29
C VAL A 218 -9.24 10.53 -3.22
N LEU A 219 -8.68 10.01 -2.13
CA LEU A 219 -7.22 9.90 -1.96
C LEU A 219 -6.57 8.95 -2.99
N LEU A 220 -7.24 7.87 -3.38
CA LEU A 220 -6.75 6.94 -4.40
C LEU A 220 -6.72 7.59 -5.80
N LEU A 221 -7.69 8.47 -6.09
CA LEU A 221 -7.78 9.19 -7.35
C LEU A 221 -6.85 10.41 -7.44
N GLU A 222 -6.54 11.05 -6.31
CA GLU A 222 -5.68 12.24 -6.24
C GLU A 222 -4.24 11.93 -5.82
N SER A 223 -3.90 10.67 -5.62
CA SER A 223 -2.62 10.33 -5.02
C SER A 223 -1.43 10.82 -5.86
N PRO A 224 -0.49 11.59 -5.27
CA PRO A 224 0.75 11.97 -5.93
C PRO A 224 1.68 10.77 -6.15
N ILE A 225 1.51 9.71 -5.37
CA ILE A 225 2.28 8.49 -5.47
C ILE A 225 1.50 7.54 -6.38
N GLN A 226 1.89 7.39 -7.64
CA GLN A 226 1.22 6.48 -8.58
C GLN A 226 1.58 4.99 -8.33
N ASN A 227 1.34 4.49 -7.12
CA ASN A 227 1.65 3.13 -6.71
C ASN A 227 0.58 2.55 -5.77
N LEU A 228 -0.26 1.67 -6.32
CA LEU A 228 -1.34 0.98 -5.61
C LEU A 228 -0.86 0.12 -4.43
N TYR A 229 0.35 -0.46 -4.50
CA TYR A 229 0.90 -1.26 -3.40
C TYR A 229 1.11 -0.42 -2.13
N ARG A 230 1.54 0.84 -2.31
CA ARG A 230 1.68 1.78 -1.18
C ARG A 230 0.34 2.30 -0.66
N MET A 231 -0.78 1.96 -1.32
CA MET A 231 -2.15 2.35 -0.96
C MET A 231 -3.05 1.17 -0.63
N THR A 232 -2.46 0.04 -0.27
CA THR A 232 -3.16 -1.20 0.07
C THR A 232 -4.20 -1.02 1.17
N ASP A 233 -3.93 -0.20 2.17
CA ASP A 233 -4.86 0.08 3.27
C ASP A 233 -6.08 0.91 2.82
N LEU A 234 -5.91 1.87 1.91
CA LEU A 234 -7.02 2.61 1.30
C LEU A 234 -7.82 1.73 0.32
N LEU A 235 -7.11 0.91 -0.47
CA LEU A 235 -7.73 -0.05 -1.38
C LEU A 235 -8.60 -1.06 -0.64
N ASP A 236 -8.19 -1.49 0.56
CA ASP A 236 -8.97 -2.43 1.36
C ASP A 236 -10.29 -1.81 1.87
N LEU A 237 -10.32 -0.51 2.20
CA LEU A 237 -11.58 0.19 2.54
C LEU A 237 -12.58 0.18 1.37
N VAL A 238 -12.09 0.49 0.16
CA VAL A 238 -12.92 0.46 -1.05
C VAL A 238 -13.32 -0.97 -1.41
N ARG A 239 -12.40 -1.93 -1.26
CA ARG A 239 -12.68 -3.36 -1.45
C ARG A 239 -13.80 -3.83 -0.53
N TRP A 240 -13.73 -3.47 0.74
CA TRP A 240 -14.74 -3.84 1.73
C TRP A 240 -16.12 -3.28 1.36
N GLN A 241 -16.19 -2.03 0.91
CA GLN A 241 -17.44 -1.42 0.43
C GLN A 241 -18.03 -2.19 -0.77
N ILE A 242 -17.21 -2.49 -1.78
CA ILE A 242 -17.68 -3.23 -2.97
C ILE A 242 -18.14 -4.64 -2.61
N LEU A 243 -17.41 -5.34 -1.73
CA LEU A 243 -17.80 -6.68 -1.28
C LEU A 243 -19.11 -6.66 -0.50
N LYS A 244 -19.35 -5.60 0.29
CA LYS A 244 -20.57 -5.43 1.07
C LYS A 244 -21.76 -5.05 0.19
N ASP A 245 -21.60 -4.07 -0.68
CA ASP A 245 -22.67 -3.48 -1.47
C ASP A 245 -22.89 -4.19 -2.82
N LYS A 246 -21.96 -5.09 -3.20
CA LYS A 246 -21.92 -5.82 -4.49
C LYS A 246 -21.98 -4.92 -5.72
N CYS A 247 -21.55 -3.68 -5.57
CA CYS A 247 -21.50 -2.68 -6.63
C CYS A 247 -20.28 -1.78 -6.44
N ILE A 248 -19.79 -1.20 -7.53
CA ILE A 248 -18.80 -0.13 -7.46
C ILE A 248 -19.57 1.19 -7.37
N PRO A 249 -19.25 2.09 -6.41
CA PRO A 249 -19.89 3.39 -6.33
C PRO A 249 -19.81 4.14 -7.68
N ALA A 250 -20.96 4.61 -8.19
CA ALA A 250 -21.03 5.26 -9.49
C ALA A 250 -20.14 6.52 -9.56
N SER A 251 -20.14 7.33 -8.49
CA SER A 251 -19.29 8.51 -8.37
C SER A 251 -17.80 8.19 -8.52
N LEU A 252 -17.33 7.08 -7.94
CA LEU A 252 -15.95 6.61 -8.07
C LEU A 252 -15.64 6.17 -9.51
N MET A 253 -16.54 5.42 -10.14
CA MET A 253 -16.34 4.98 -11.52
C MET A 253 -16.33 6.15 -12.51
N ASP A 254 -17.27 7.09 -12.38
CA ASP A 254 -17.37 8.24 -13.28
C ASP A 254 -16.14 9.16 -13.18
N GLU A 255 -15.68 9.46 -11.98
CA GLU A 255 -14.47 10.26 -11.77
C GLU A 255 -13.21 9.54 -12.27
N LEU A 256 -13.14 8.21 -12.07
CA LEU A 256 -12.05 7.39 -12.59
C LEU A 256 -11.99 7.41 -14.12
N GLU A 257 -13.13 7.24 -14.80
CA GLU A 257 -13.21 7.27 -16.26
C GLU A 257 -12.89 8.67 -16.81
N GLN A 258 -13.29 9.73 -16.11
CA GLN A 258 -12.88 11.09 -16.44
C GLN A 258 -11.36 11.24 -16.36
N LYS A 259 -10.74 10.86 -15.24
CA LYS A 259 -9.27 10.97 -15.06
C LYS A 259 -8.49 10.09 -16.03
N ILE A 260 -9.02 8.93 -16.41
CA ILE A 260 -8.43 8.08 -17.45
C ILE A 260 -8.46 8.81 -18.81
N ARG A 261 -9.57 9.46 -19.17
CA ARG A 261 -9.64 10.26 -20.42
C ARG A 261 -8.69 11.46 -20.42
N GLU A 262 -8.41 12.05 -19.26
CA GLU A 262 -7.54 13.22 -19.12
C GLU A 262 -6.04 12.88 -19.11
N THR A 263 -5.63 11.86 -18.33
CA THR A 263 -4.21 11.58 -18.05
C THR A 263 -3.72 10.24 -18.63
N ASP A 264 -4.63 9.36 -19.04
CA ASP A 264 -4.39 8.00 -19.57
C ASP A 264 -3.25 7.23 -18.86
N SER A 265 -3.25 7.26 -17.53
CA SER A 265 -2.15 6.69 -16.75
C SER A 265 -2.35 5.19 -16.47
N THR A 266 -1.27 4.41 -16.58
CA THR A 266 -1.31 2.97 -16.22
C THR A 266 -1.72 2.71 -14.76
N TYR A 267 -1.53 3.69 -13.87
CA TYR A 267 -1.98 3.60 -12.49
C TYR A 267 -3.51 3.54 -12.40
N LEU A 268 -4.21 4.45 -13.09
CA LEU A 268 -5.67 4.51 -13.08
C LEU A 268 -6.30 3.27 -13.74
N TRP A 269 -5.70 2.77 -14.82
CA TRP A 269 -6.13 1.51 -15.44
C TRP A 269 -5.96 0.31 -14.51
N ARG A 270 -4.87 0.24 -13.74
CA ARG A 270 -4.68 -0.81 -12.73
C ARG A 270 -5.68 -0.67 -11.58
N PHE A 271 -6.02 0.57 -11.22
CA PHE A 271 -7.02 0.83 -10.19
C PHE A 271 -8.41 0.39 -10.67
N LYS A 272 -8.79 0.75 -11.91
CA LYS A 272 -10.02 0.26 -12.57
C LYS A 272 -10.08 -1.26 -12.60
N LEU A 273 -8.98 -1.91 -13.03
CA LEU A 273 -8.88 -3.37 -13.03
C LEU A 273 -9.10 -3.97 -11.64
N PHE A 274 -8.52 -3.35 -10.61
CA PHE A 274 -8.72 -3.78 -9.22
C PHE A 274 -10.21 -3.71 -8.84
N LEU A 275 -10.88 -2.58 -9.05
CA LEU A 275 -12.29 -2.41 -8.70
C LEU A 275 -13.19 -3.46 -9.39
N VAL A 276 -13.01 -3.64 -10.70
CA VAL A 276 -13.80 -4.58 -11.51
C VAL A 276 -13.53 -6.03 -11.10
N ARG A 277 -12.30 -6.38 -10.72
CA ARG A 277 -11.98 -7.72 -10.21
C ARG A 277 -12.65 -8.00 -8.86
N ILE A 278 -12.66 -7.02 -7.96
CA ILE A 278 -13.35 -7.16 -6.67
C ILE A 278 -14.87 -7.27 -6.89
N LEU A 279 -15.43 -6.48 -7.81
CA LEU A 279 -16.84 -6.62 -8.19
C LEU A 279 -17.12 -8.04 -8.72
N CYS A 280 -16.31 -8.55 -9.65
CA CYS A 280 -16.44 -9.91 -10.15
C CYS A 280 -16.38 -10.95 -9.02
N GLN A 281 -15.45 -10.79 -8.07
CA GLN A 281 -15.36 -11.65 -6.89
C GLN A 281 -16.60 -11.55 -5.97
N SER A 282 -17.19 -10.36 -5.82
CA SER A 282 -18.40 -10.16 -5.00
C SER A 282 -19.65 -10.77 -5.63
N LEU A 283 -19.66 -10.89 -6.97
CA LEU A 283 -20.75 -11.48 -7.75
C LEU A 283 -20.60 -13.00 -7.90
N GLN A 284 -19.40 -13.53 -7.73
CA GLN A 284 -19.20 -14.98 -7.64
C GLN A 284 -19.90 -15.50 -6.38
N SER A 285 -20.65 -16.60 -6.53
CA SER A 285 -21.20 -17.31 -5.39
C SER A 285 -20.06 -17.64 -4.41
N PRO A 286 -20.26 -17.46 -3.09
CA PRO A 286 -19.23 -17.86 -2.14
C PRO A 286 -18.95 -19.33 -2.38
N LEU A 287 -17.68 -19.67 -2.66
CA LEU A 287 -17.24 -21.05 -2.67
C LEU A 287 -17.66 -21.64 -1.33
N THR A 288 -18.71 -22.46 -1.36
CA THR A 288 -19.24 -23.11 -0.19
C THR A 288 -18.11 -23.92 0.43
N GLU A 289 -17.82 -23.62 1.70
CA GLU A 289 -17.11 -24.47 2.65
C GLU A 289 -15.62 -24.71 2.49
N HIS A 290 -14.82 -23.72 2.89
CA HIS A 290 -13.84 -23.98 3.95
C HIS A 290 -14.12 -23.04 5.13
N ARG A 291 -15.23 -23.31 5.84
CA ARG A 291 -15.34 -22.86 7.23
C ARG A 291 -14.15 -23.49 7.96
N TRP A 292 -13.11 -22.69 8.17
CA TRP A 292 -12.08 -23.02 9.14
C TRP A 292 -12.78 -23.06 10.50
N LYS A 293 -13.26 -24.24 10.89
CA LYS A 293 -13.70 -24.50 12.25
C LYS A 293 -12.41 -24.62 13.07
N PRO A 294 -12.14 -23.75 14.05
CA PRO A 294 -11.10 -24.06 15.01
C PRO A 294 -11.44 -25.41 15.64
N SER A 295 -10.50 -26.35 15.61
CA SER A 295 -10.64 -27.64 16.27
C SER A 295 -10.82 -27.41 17.77
N GLN A 296 -12.07 -27.42 18.25
CA GLN A 296 -12.34 -27.62 19.66
C GLN A 296 -12.12 -29.10 19.96
N GLU A 297 -10.88 -29.47 20.22
CA GLU A 297 -10.59 -30.62 21.04
C GLU A 297 -10.60 -30.18 22.50
N GLY A 298 -11.50 -30.78 23.29
CA GLY A 298 -11.41 -30.80 24.74
C GLY A 298 -12.47 -29.98 25.47
N SER A 299 -13.64 -30.58 25.70
CA SER A 299 -14.20 -30.77 27.04
C SER A 299 -15.49 -31.59 26.95
N GLN A 300 -15.44 -32.83 27.44
CA GLN A 300 -16.60 -33.64 27.75
C GLN A 300 -17.37 -33.00 28.92
N ALA A 301 -18.68 -32.76 28.77
CA ALA A 301 -19.68 -32.93 29.83
C ALA A 301 -21.09 -32.92 29.19
N VAL A 302 -21.70 -34.10 29.03
CA VAL A 302 -22.87 -34.63 29.78
C VAL A 302 -24.22 -34.00 29.38
N ASP A 303 -25.01 -34.85 28.71
CA ASP A 303 -26.46 -34.97 28.55
C ASP A 303 -27.38 -33.93 29.19
N SER A 304 -28.39 -33.50 28.42
CA SER A 304 -29.82 -33.71 28.74
C SER A 304 -30.67 -33.50 27.49
N GLN A 305 -31.53 -34.49 27.24
CA GLN A 305 -32.60 -34.51 26.24
C GLN A 305 -33.63 -33.40 26.51
N ASP A 306 -34.25 -32.89 25.44
CA ASP A 306 -35.71 -32.76 25.36
C ASP A 306 -36.13 -32.47 23.90
N GLN A 307 -36.92 -33.40 23.35
CA GLN A 307 -37.72 -33.26 22.14
C GLN A 307 -39.05 -32.62 22.53
N GLU A 308 -39.50 -31.59 21.81
CA GLU A 308 -40.93 -31.41 21.55
C GLU A 308 -41.17 -30.89 20.14
N ASP A 309 -42.12 -31.55 19.49
CA ASP A 309 -42.61 -31.39 18.14
C ASP A 309 -43.38 -30.07 17.93
N THR A 310 -43.34 -29.54 16.70
CA THR A 310 -44.56 -28.97 16.10
C THR A 310 -44.49 -29.05 14.58
N GLN A 311 -45.44 -29.78 14.00
CA GLN A 311 -45.72 -29.87 12.58
C GLN A 311 -46.59 -28.70 12.08
N ASP A 312 -46.55 -28.52 10.76
CA ASP A 312 -47.52 -27.90 9.85
C ASP A 312 -47.51 -26.37 9.65
N MET A 313 -47.07 -25.97 8.44
CA MET A 313 -47.88 -25.18 7.50
C MET A 313 -47.15 -25.08 6.14
N GLU A 314 -47.56 -25.93 5.19
CA GLU A 314 -47.27 -25.76 3.76
C GLU A 314 -48.14 -24.63 3.19
N GLY A 315 -47.51 -23.69 2.46
CA GLY A 315 -48.23 -22.85 1.50
C GLY A 315 -47.64 -21.45 1.28
N SER A 316 -46.68 -21.32 0.35
CA SER A 316 -46.58 -20.18 -0.62
C SER A 316 -45.29 -20.19 -1.48
N SER A 317 -44.84 -21.33 -2.04
CA SER A 317 -43.53 -21.42 -2.72
C SER A 317 -43.49 -20.92 -4.19
N TYR A 318 -44.59 -20.43 -4.77
CA TYR A 318 -44.64 -20.19 -6.23
C TYR A 318 -44.31 -18.76 -6.69
N GLU A 319 -44.22 -17.78 -5.78
CA GLU A 319 -43.88 -16.38 -6.13
C GLU A 319 -42.42 -16.01 -5.77
N GLU A 320 -41.80 -16.70 -4.81
CA GLU A 320 -40.37 -16.54 -4.48
C GLU A 320 -39.46 -17.15 -5.55
N GLU A 321 -39.76 -18.35 -6.05
CA GLU A 321 -38.97 -19.00 -7.11
C GLU A 321 -38.91 -18.17 -8.41
N ARG A 322 -40.01 -17.49 -8.77
CA ARG A 322 -40.08 -16.71 -10.03
C ARG A 322 -39.35 -15.37 -9.95
N SER A 323 -39.14 -14.84 -8.75
CA SER A 323 -38.38 -13.62 -8.49
C SER A 323 -36.88 -13.91 -8.29
N GLU A 324 -36.54 -15.07 -7.73
CA GLU A 324 -35.16 -15.59 -7.66
C GLU A 324 -34.60 -15.90 -9.06
N VAL A 325 -35.34 -16.61 -9.92
CA VAL A 325 -34.89 -16.97 -11.28
C VAL A 325 -34.63 -15.75 -12.17
N LYS A 326 -35.41 -14.67 -12.02
CA LYS A 326 -35.16 -13.40 -12.75
C LYS A 326 -33.96 -12.64 -12.21
N GLN A 327 -33.71 -12.71 -10.91
CA GLN A 327 -32.53 -12.10 -10.30
C GLN A 327 -31.26 -12.87 -10.71
N GLU A 328 -31.28 -14.21 -10.69
CA GLU A 328 -30.16 -15.07 -11.11
C GLU A 328 -29.73 -14.83 -12.56
N ALA A 329 -30.67 -14.78 -13.50
CA ALA A 329 -30.36 -14.46 -14.91
C ALA A 329 -29.70 -13.07 -15.05
N THR A 330 -30.15 -12.09 -14.26
CA THR A 330 -29.56 -10.74 -14.24
C THR A 330 -28.16 -10.73 -13.62
N TYR A 331 -27.87 -11.63 -12.66
CA TYR A 331 -26.55 -11.77 -12.04
C TYR A 331 -25.53 -12.41 -13.00
N GLU A 332 -25.93 -13.45 -13.74
CA GLU A 332 -25.06 -14.10 -14.73
C GLU A 332 -24.66 -13.15 -15.86
N GLU A 333 -25.60 -12.36 -16.37
CA GLU A 333 -25.32 -11.32 -17.37
C GLU A 333 -24.33 -10.27 -16.85
N LYS A 334 -24.53 -9.80 -15.62
CA LYS A 334 -23.61 -8.84 -14.97
C LYS A 334 -22.22 -9.44 -14.76
N LEU A 335 -22.13 -10.72 -14.39
CA LEU A 335 -20.87 -11.43 -14.24
C LEU A 335 -20.13 -11.51 -15.58
N ALA A 336 -20.82 -11.92 -16.66
CA ALA A 336 -20.24 -12.02 -17.99
C ALA A 336 -19.76 -10.65 -18.51
N GLN A 337 -20.55 -9.60 -18.33
CA GLN A 337 -20.16 -8.22 -18.66
C GLN A 337 -18.92 -7.78 -17.87
N THR A 338 -18.87 -8.08 -16.58
CA THR A 338 -17.74 -7.75 -15.71
C THR A 338 -16.47 -8.50 -16.14
N GLN A 339 -16.58 -9.78 -16.51
CA GLN A 339 -15.47 -10.57 -17.02
C GLN A 339 -14.97 -10.06 -18.39
N ALA A 340 -15.87 -9.70 -19.30
CA ALA A 340 -15.52 -9.09 -20.57
C ALA A 340 -14.78 -7.75 -20.37
N LEU A 341 -15.23 -6.94 -19.40
CA LEU A 341 -14.58 -5.69 -19.03
C LEU A 341 -13.17 -5.92 -18.46
N ILE A 342 -12.98 -6.93 -17.61
CA ILE A 342 -11.66 -7.36 -17.13
C ILE A 342 -10.75 -7.69 -18.31
N GLY A 343 -11.24 -8.50 -19.26
CA GLY A 343 -10.49 -8.89 -20.46
C GLY A 343 -10.06 -7.68 -21.30
N SER A 344 -10.96 -6.71 -21.49
CA SER A 344 -10.68 -5.46 -22.21
C SER A 344 -9.60 -4.61 -21.52
N ILE A 345 -9.72 -4.42 -20.20
CA ILE A 345 -8.75 -3.66 -19.41
C ILE A 345 -7.38 -4.36 -19.38
N GLU A 346 -7.36 -5.69 -19.21
CA GLU A 346 -6.12 -6.47 -19.27
C GLU A 346 -5.43 -6.32 -20.62
N LYS A 347 -6.20 -6.43 -21.72
CA LYS A 347 -5.66 -6.25 -23.08
C LYS A 347 -5.04 -4.86 -23.25
N HIS A 348 -5.71 -3.80 -22.77
CA HIS A 348 -5.17 -2.44 -22.78
C HIS A 348 -3.85 -2.34 -21.98
N LEU A 349 -3.84 -2.80 -20.73
CA LEU A 349 -2.65 -2.75 -19.88
C LEU A 349 -1.48 -3.58 -20.45
N MET A 350 -1.77 -4.72 -21.05
CA MET A 350 -0.76 -5.55 -21.71
C MET A 350 -0.19 -4.84 -22.94
N ARG A 351 -1.05 -4.19 -23.74
CA ARG A 351 -0.61 -3.39 -24.90
C ARG A 351 0.32 -2.26 -24.46
N GLU A 352 -0.03 -1.50 -23.42
CA GLU A 352 0.85 -0.46 -22.88
C GLU A 352 2.18 -1.00 -22.35
N ASN A 353 2.18 -2.16 -21.70
CA ASN A 353 3.42 -2.82 -21.29
C ASN A 353 4.28 -3.23 -22.49
N MET A 354 3.68 -3.77 -23.56
CA MET A 354 4.39 -4.13 -24.78
C MET A 354 5.08 -2.93 -25.42
N LYS A 355 4.39 -1.78 -25.49
CA LYS A 355 4.98 -0.51 -25.96
C LYS A 355 6.22 -0.14 -25.14
N LYS A 356 6.13 -0.24 -23.81
CA LYS A 356 7.26 0.02 -22.92
C LYS A 356 8.42 -0.94 -23.14
N VAL A 357 8.15 -2.22 -23.38
CA VAL A 357 9.21 -3.20 -23.71
C VAL A 357 9.90 -2.83 -25.03
N LEU A 358 9.14 -2.49 -26.08
CA LEU A 358 9.67 -1.97 -27.34
C LEU A 358 10.54 -0.72 -27.15
N GLY A 359 10.03 0.27 -26.40
CA GLY A 359 10.73 1.53 -26.17
C GLY A 359 11.93 1.44 -25.23
N ALA A 360 11.86 0.66 -24.15
CA ALA A 360 12.91 0.61 -23.14
C ALA A 360 13.97 -0.46 -23.42
N VAL A 361 13.58 -1.62 -23.94
CA VAL A 361 14.49 -2.75 -24.17
C VAL A 361 15.04 -2.67 -25.60
N TYR A 362 14.18 -2.63 -26.60
CA TYR A 362 14.62 -2.83 -27.98
C TYR A 362 15.25 -1.58 -28.62
N LEU A 363 14.77 -0.37 -28.30
CA LEU A 363 15.48 0.86 -28.71
C LEU A 363 16.85 1.01 -28.05
N ASN A 364 17.08 0.46 -26.85
CA ASN A 364 18.34 0.63 -26.13
C ASN A 364 19.32 -0.56 -26.26
N THR A 365 18.89 -1.70 -26.79
CA THR A 365 19.77 -2.86 -27.00
C THR A 365 20.60 -2.69 -28.27
N CYS A 366 21.91 -2.89 -28.24
CA CYS A 366 22.71 -2.91 -29.47
C CYS A 366 22.39 -4.18 -30.27
N ILE A 367 21.85 -4.04 -31.49
CA ILE A 367 21.48 -5.16 -32.35
C ILE A 367 22.56 -5.24 -33.44
N THR A 368 23.41 -6.27 -33.36
CA THR A 368 24.37 -6.57 -34.42
C THR A 368 23.68 -7.29 -35.58
N GLN A 369 24.27 -7.22 -36.78
CA GLN A 369 23.81 -8.00 -37.92
C GLN A 369 23.79 -9.49 -37.53
N ASN A 370 22.67 -10.17 -37.81
CA ASN A 370 22.39 -11.59 -37.49
C ASN A 370 21.94 -11.90 -36.06
N THR A 371 21.62 -10.91 -35.22
CA THR A 371 20.93 -11.18 -33.95
C THR A 371 19.43 -11.35 -34.19
N SER A 372 18.94 -12.60 -34.17
CA SER A 372 17.52 -12.90 -34.34
C SER A 372 16.74 -12.52 -33.08
N ILE A 373 16.06 -11.39 -33.11
CA ILE A 373 15.12 -11.00 -32.07
C ILE A 373 13.71 -11.12 -32.64
N PRO A 374 12.84 -11.99 -32.07
CA PRO A 374 11.47 -12.11 -32.50
C PRO A 374 10.60 -10.94 -31.98
N THR A 375 10.83 -9.75 -32.50
CA THR A 375 10.00 -8.56 -32.25
C THR A 375 8.97 -8.33 -33.34
N CYS A 376 9.08 -9.01 -34.50
CA CYS A 376 8.21 -8.81 -35.65
C CYS A 376 6.74 -9.12 -35.35
N GLY A 377 6.46 -10.29 -34.76
CA GLY A 377 5.10 -10.66 -34.37
C GLY A 377 4.50 -9.70 -33.33
N LEU A 378 5.31 -9.19 -32.40
CA LEU A 378 4.87 -8.19 -31.43
C LEU A 378 4.52 -6.85 -32.11
N MET A 379 5.34 -6.39 -33.05
CA MET A 379 5.08 -5.17 -33.81
C MET A 379 3.84 -5.32 -34.68
N GLU A 380 3.65 -6.46 -35.35
CA GLU A 380 2.46 -6.75 -36.16
C GLU A 380 1.18 -6.79 -35.32
N TYR A 381 1.21 -7.47 -34.18
CA TYR A 381 0.11 -7.51 -33.22
C TYR A 381 -0.27 -6.11 -32.72
N LEU A 382 0.73 -5.25 -32.48
CA LEU A 382 0.50 -3.88 -32.08
C LEU A 382 -0.01 -3.01 -33.24
N SER A 383 0.46 -3.21 -34.47
CA SER A 383 0.03 -2.47 -35.66
C SER A 383 -1.41 -2.74 -36.12
N GLY A 384 -2.09 -3.76 -35.58
CA GLY A 384 -3.49 -4.06 -35.90
C GLY A 384 -4.52 -3.00 -35.46
N ASP A 385 -4.10 -1.96 -34.72
CA ASP A 385 -4.97 -0.89 -34.20
C ASP A 385 -4.52 0.46 -34.78
N ALA A 386 -5.36 1.06 -35.63
CA ALA A 386 -4.97 2.14 -36.57
C ALA A 386 -4.84 3.55 -35.96
N ASN A 387 -5.06 3.71 -34.65
CA ASN A 387 -5.22 5.03 -34.02
C ASN A 387 -4.03 5.49 -33.15
N ASP A 388 -2.88 4.82 -33.23
CA ASP A 388 -1.76 5.03 -32.30
C ASP A 388 -0.48 5.50 -33.02
N ARG A 389 -0.39 6.81 -33.25
CA ARG A 389 0.69 7.43 -34.02
C ARG A 389 2.07 7.28 -33.36
N ASP A 390 2.12 7.32 -32.03
CA ASP A 390 3.38 7.18 -31.27
C ASP A 390 3.94 5.76 -31.40
N LEU A 391 3.05 4.77 -31.38
CA LEU A 391 3.41 3.38 -31.63
C LEU A 391 3.92 3.16 -33.07
N GLU A 392 3.31 3.78 -34.07
CA GLU A 392 3.81 3.71 -35.45
C GLU A 392 5.24 4.25 -35.59
N VAL A 393 5.51 5.41 -34.95
CA VAL A 393 6.85 6.01 -34.92
C VAL A 393 7.84 5.10 -34.21
N LEU A 394 7.46 4.54 -33.05
CA LEU A 394 8.28 3.60 -32.30
C LEU A 394 8.63 2.35 -33.14
N ILE A 395 7.64 1.75 -33.79
CA ILE A 395 7.83 0.59 -34.68
C ILE A 395 8.73 0.97 -35.86
N GLY A 396 8.54 2.15 -36.44
CA GLY A 396 9.38 2.66 -37.53
C GLY A 396 10.86 2.78 -37.13
N HIS A 397 11.14 3.34 -35.94
CA HIS A 397 12.50 3.44 -35.41
C HIS A 397 13.14 2.06 -35.18
N ILE A 398 12.39 1.11 -34.62
CA ILE A 398 12.88 -0.25 -34.39
C ILE A 398 13.16 -0.96 -35.73
N LYS A 399 12.25 -0.88 -36.70
CA LYS A 399 12.47 -1.45 -38.06
C LYS A 399 13.70 -0.87 -38.74
N LYS A 400 13.92 0.45 -38.63
CA LYS A 400 15.12 1.11 -39.17
C LYS A 400 16.39 0.58 -38.50
N LYS A 401 16.37 0.44 -37.17
CA LYS A 401 17.50 -0.07 -36.38
C LYS A 401 17.84 -1.52 -36.71
N MET A 402 16.83 -2.35 -36.98
CA MET A 402 17.01 -3.74 -37.39
C MET A 402 17.40 -3.89 -38.87
N ALA A 403 17.72 -2.81 -39.59
CA ALA A 403 17.96 -2.82 -41.04
C ALA A 403 16.84 -3.53 -41.84
N LYS A 404 15.59 -3.44 -41.35
CA LYS A 404 14.42 -4.15 -41.88
C LYS A 404 14.53 -5.68 -41.88
N GLN A 405 15.43 -6.28 -41.11
CA GLN A 405 15.49 -7.72 -40.92
C GLN A 405 14.23 -8.20 -40.18
N THR A 406 13.60 -9.26 -40.69
CA THR A 406 12.45 -9.91 -40.06
C THR A 406 12.85 -11.29 -39.55
N PHE A 407 12.52 -11.57 -38.29
CA PHE A 407 12.79 -12.88 -37.68
C PHE A 407 11.49 -13.42 -37.09
N SER A 408 11.04 -14.56 -37.58
CA SER A 408 9.91 -15.32 -37.05
C SER A 408 10.31 -16.14 -35.82
N GLU A 409 9.38 -16.28 -34.89
CA GLU A 409 9.48 -17.29 -33.84
C GLU A 409 9.21 -18.67 -34.45
N HIS A 410 9.96 -19.68 -34.04
CA HIS A 410 9.76 -21.04 -34.52
C HIS A 410 9.56 -22.00 -33.34
N CYS A 411 8.71 -23.00 -33.55
CA CYS A 411 8.49 -24.09 -32.62
C CYS A 411 9.78 -24.89 -32.47
N SER A 412 10.24 -25.16 -31.25
CA SER A 412 11.47 -25.95 -31.06
C SER A 412 11.28 -27.44 -31.42
N LEU A 413 10.04 -27.93 -31.41
CA LEU A 413 9.69 -29.32 -31.71
C LEU A 413 9.55 -29.58 -33.21
N CYS A 414 8.72 -28.79 -33.89
CA CYS A 414 8.40 -29.00 -35.31
C CYS A 414 8.98 -27.97 -36.26
N ARG A 415 9.71 -26.95 -35.75
CA ARG A 415 10.27 -25.83 -36.54
C ARG A 415 9.27 -24.94 -37.26
N GLU A 416 7.97 -25.22 -37.18
CA GLU A 416 6.93 -24.34 -37.72
C GLU A 416 6.93 -22.95 -37.10
N VAL A 417 6.48 -21.97 -37.88
CA VAL A 417 6.36 -20.58 -37.43
C VAL A 417 5.32 -20.49 -36.32
N LEU A 418 5.66 -19.79 -35.24
CA LEU A 418 4.75 -19.48 -34.15
C LEU A 418 4.07 -18.14 -34.41
N PRO A 419 2.73 -18.11 -34.63
CA PRO A 419 2.03 -16.86 -34.83
C PRO A 419 1.99 -16.03 -33.54
N PHE A 420 1.96 -14.71 -33.68
CA PHE A 420 1.75 -13.78 -32.58
C PHE A 420 0.29 -13.26 -32.61
N SER A 421 -0.65 -14.18 -32.43
CA SER A 421 -2.09 -13.87 -32.37
C SER A 421 -2.58 -13.57 -30.95
N ASP A 422 -1.94 -14.17 -29.93
CA ASP A 422 -2.23 -13.92 -28.52
C ASP A 422 -0.95 -13.63 -27.74
N HIS A 423 -1.09 -12.73 -26.77
CA HIS A 423 -0.06 -12.23 -25.87
C HIS A 423 0.24 -13.17 -24.70
N LYS A 424 -0.68 -14.08 -24.36
CA LYS A 424 -0.52 -15.06 -23.27
C LYS A 424 0.09 -16.37 -23.77
N GLN A 425 -0.31 -16.81 -24.97
CA GLN A 425 0.12 -18.08 -25.53
C GLN A 425 0.09 -18.09 -27.06
N THR A 426 0.68 -19.12 -27.66
CA THR A 426 0.61 -19.39 -29.10
C THR A 426 0.60 -20.89 -29.35
N VAL A 427 0.00 -21.31 -30.45
CA VAL A 427 -0.08 -22.71 -30.88
C VAL A 427 0.52 -22.79 -32.28
N CYS A 428 1.48 -23.70 -32.50
CA CYS A 428 1.99 -23.94 -33.85
C CYS A 428 0.94 -24.67 -34.71
N GLU A 429 1.10 -24.69 -36.04
CA GLU A 429 0.18 -25.40 -36.94
C GLU A 429 0.01 -26.90 -36.58
N ASN A 430 1.06 -27.52 -36.04
CA ASN A 430 1.05 -28.91 -35.57
C ASN A 430 0.48 -29.10 -34.14
N GLY A 431 -0.15 -28.08 -33.53
CA GLY A 431 -0.85 -28.18 -32.26
C GLY A 431 -0.02 -28.03 -30.97
N HIS A 432 1.29 -27.78 -31.05
CA HIS A 432 2.12 -27.53 -29.86
C HIS A 432 1.85 -26.16 -29.25
N LEU A 433 1.50 -26.14 -27.95
CA LEU A 433 1.22 -24.94 -27.17
C LEU A 433 2.49 -24.36 -26.52
N TRP A 434 2.66 -23.04 -26.64
CA TRP A 434 3.75 -22.28 -26.03
C TRP A 434 3.20 -21.11 -25.22
N LEU A 435 3.65 -20.96 -23.98
CA LEU A 435 3.34 -19.80 -23.15
C LEU A 435 4.30 -18.64 -23.46
N ARG A 436 3.79 -17.41 -23.43
CA ARG A 436 4.60 -16.20 -23.64
C ARG A 436 4.99 -15.57 -22.30
N CYS A 437 6.24 -15.12 -22.21
CA CYS A 437 6.69 -14.36 -21.05
C CYS A 437 6.08 -12.95 -21.06
N VAL A 438 5.43 -12.51 -19.99
CA VAL A 438 4.83 -11.16 -19.90
C VAL A 438 5.88 -10.03 -19.95
N LEU A 439 7.16 -10.33 -19.68
CA LEU A 439 8.24 -9.33 -19.69
C LEU A 439 8.90 -9.17 -21.06
N SER A 440 9.17 -10.27 -21.76
CA SER A 440 9.86 -10.25 -23.07
C SER A 440 8.93 -10.48 -24.25
N HIS A 441 7.71 -10.96 -23.99
CA HIS A 441 6.71 -11.44 -24.95
C HIS A 441 7.18 -12.60 -25.85
N GLN A 442 8.34 -13.19 -25.56
CA GLN A 442 8.87 -14.34 -26.27
C GLN A 442 8.22 -15.64 -25.80
N ALA A 443 8.02 -16.58 -26.73
CA ALA A 443 7.60 -17.94 -26.42
C ALA A 443 8.65 -18.64 -25.54
N CYS A 444 8.25 -19.15 -24.38
CA CYS A 444 9.13 -19.85 -23.45
C CYS A 444 9.50 -21.23 -24.00
N GLN A 445 10.69 -21.37 -24.60
CA GLN A 445 11.12 -22.58 -25.28
C GLN A 445 11.62 -23.71 -24.35
N SER A 446 11.85 -23.43 -23.06
CA SER A 446 12.16 -24.46 -22.06
C SER A 446 11.22 -24.35 -20.86
N LEU A 447 10.48 -25.43 -20.57
CA LEU A 447 9.60 -25.57 -19.40
C LEU A 447 10.36 -25.65 -18.06
N THR A 448 11.69 -25.84 -18.10
CA THR A 448 12.53 -26.08 -16.91
C THR A 448 12.56 -24.91 -15.94
N PHE A 449 12.25 -23.70 -16.38
CA PHE A 449 12.07 -22.57 -15.47
C PHE A 449 10.88 -21.72 -15.91
N ARG A 450 9.92 -21.53 -15.01
CA ARG A 450 8.97 -20.40 -15.03
C ARG A 450 9.69 -19.05 -14.85
N ARG A 451 10.89 -18.86 -15.43
CA ARG A 451 11.74 -17.67 -15.29
C ARG A 451 12.45 -17.40 -16.61
N CYS A 452 12.28 -16.17 -17.10
CA CYS A 452 12.93 -15.64 -18.30
C CYS A 452 14.46 -15.56 -18.09
N LEU A 453 15.23 -16.00 -19.10
CA LEU A 453 16.69 -15.93 -19.15
C LEU A 453 17.27 -14.50 -19.17
N LEU A 454 16.43 -13.46 -19.25
CA LEU A 454 16.83 -12.06 -19.16
C LEU A 454 17.09 -11.55 -17.73
N GLN A 455 17.12 -12.43 -16.71
CA GLN A 455 17.66 -12.13 -15.37
C GLN A 455 19.21 -12.00 -15.34
N GLY A 456 19.80 -11.36 -16.34
CA GLY A 456 21.20 -10.95 -16.36
C GLY A 456 21.44 -9.56 -15.75
N PHE A 457 20.40 -8.78 -15.46
CA PHE A 457 20.50 -7.51 -14.75
C PHE A 457 19.46 -7.45 -13.62
N HIS A 458 19.98 -7.33 -12.39
CA HIS A 458 19.29 -7.27 -11.11
C HIS A 458 18.71 -8.56 -10.52
N ARG A 459 19.53 -9.17 -9.65
CA ARG A 459 19.09 -9.84 -8.43
C ARG A 459 18.20 -8.89 -7.61
N GLN A 460 17.00 -9.34 -7.23
CA GLN A 460 16.63 -9.55 -5.81
C GLN A 460 15.23 -10.19 -5.72
N THR A 461 15.25 -11.46 -5.30
CA THR A 461 14.32 -12.13 -4.37
C THR A 461 12.80 -11.93 -4.49
N ALA A 462 12.10 -13.01 -4.86
CA ALA A 462 10.97 -13.53 -4.06
C ALA A 462 10.76 -15.04 -4.34
N ARG A 463 11.06 -15.86 -3.34
CA ARG A 463 10.32 -17.10 -2.98
C ARG A 463 9.06 -16.60 -2.22
N ALA A 464 7.90 -17.25 -2.20
CA ALA A 464 7.48 -18.61 -2.52
C ALA A 464 6.12 -18.56 -3.23
#